data_AF-A0A923IW07-F1
#
_entry.id   AF-A0A923IW07-F1
#
_cell.length_a   1.000
_cell.length_b   1.000
_cell.length_c   1.000
_cell.angle_alpha   90.00
_cell.angle_beta   90.00
_cell.angle_gamma   90.00
#
_symmetry.space_group_name_H-M   'P 1'
#
loop_
_entity.id
_entity.type
_entity.pdbx_description
1 polymer ?
#
loop_
_entity_poly.entity_id
_entity_poly.type
_entity_poly.pdbx_seq_one_letter_code
_entity_poly.pdbx_strand_id
1 'polypeptide(L)'
;MSSPPGFSAYVFIERHSANAALLHPFPEHEIASVRDALADAGFEIAILGSGEPLRGEGIYFADEPFGDERLGELADALTLRGIGAYAYALLEDSLGPDSGKISLFARVGAVFPRAGRRVILTHMWIGEVEGVRTASTWFFGSPDDLEEADILLASRFTTEPVRDLNGMAAIEIRHEEVADGLADPMELMDRIFTVLGSSGFEGPAFATDSKAQ
;
A
#
# COMPACT_ATOMS: atom_id res chain seq x y z
N MET A 1 -9.34 28.40 12.64
CA MET A 1 -8.41 27.59 11.83
C MET A 1 -9.11 26.25 11.63
N SER A 2 -9.55 25.91 10.41
CA SER A 2 -10.08 24.57 10.16
C SER A 2 -8.91 23.60 10.23
N SER A 3 -9.09 22.44 10.86
CA SER A 3 -8.14 21.35 10.75
C SER A 3 -7.86 21.07 9.27
N PRO A 4 -6.62 20.75 8.89
CA PRO A 4 -6.37 20.25 7.53
C PRO A 4 -7.29 19.04 7.26
N PRO A 5 -7.76 18.86 6.02
CA PRO A 5 -8.53 17.67 5.67
C PRO A 5 -7.71 16.40 6.00
N GLY A 6 -8.39 15.32 6.37
CA GLY A 6 -7.75 14.03 6.66
C GLY A 6 -7.44 13.77 8.14
N PHE A 7 -6.59 12.76 8.39
CA PHE A 7 -6.26 12.24 9.72
C PHE A 7 -4.85 12.64 10.15
N SER A 8 -4.52 12.49 11.43
CA SER A 8 -3.15 12.68 11.92
C SER A 8 -2.25 11.48 11.65
N ALA A 9 -2.84 10.30 11.48
CA ALA A 9 -2.16 9.04 11.20
C ALA A 9 -2.91 8.27 10.11
N TYR A 10 -2.16 7.53 9.30
CA TYR A 10 -2.66 6.66 8.26
C TYR A 10 -2.11 5.25 8.41
N VAL A 11 -2.86 4.24 7.97
CA VAL A 11 -2.41 2.84 7.98
C VAL A 11 -2.74 2.20 6.64
N PHE A 12 -1.75 1.57 6.04
CA PHE A 12 -1.92 0.76 4.84
C PHE A 12 -1.86 -0.71 5.22
N ILE A 13 -2.86 -1.48 4.79
CA ILE A 13 -3.00 -2.88 5.14
C ILE A 13 -2.80 -3.73 3.90
N GLU A 14 -1.78 -4.58 3.94
CA GLU A 14 -1.43 -5.50 2.87
C GLU A 14 -1.55 -6.95 3.35
N ARG A 15 -1.97 -7.85 2.45
CA ARG A 15 -1.98 -9.27 2.74
C ARG A 15 -0.55 -9.80 2.78
N HIS A 16 -0.18 -10.47 3.87
CA HIS A 16 1.13 -11.10 4.00
C HIS A 16 1.08 -12.60 3.68
N SER A 17 0.03 -13.29 4.14
CA SER A 17 -0.22 -14.71 3.87
C SER A 17 -1.72 -15.01 3.85
N ALA A 18 -2.09 -16.29 3.71
CA ALA A 18 -3.48 -16.73 3.78
C ALA A 18 -4.17 -16.36 5.11
N ASN A 19 -3.41 -16.22 6.19
CA ASN A 19 -3.90 -15.98 7.55
C ASN A 19 -3.19 -14.83 8.29
N ALA A 20 -2.49 -13.96 7.56
CA ALA A 20 -1.82 -12.80 8.14
C ALA A 20 -1.92 -11.56 7.25
N ALA A 21 -2.00 -10.39 7.90
CA ALA A 21 -1.99 -9.08 7.27
C ALA A 21 -0.96 -8.18 7.95
N LEU A 22 -0.19 -7.44 7.15
CA LEU A 22 0.71 -6.40 7.63
C LEU A 22 0.01 -5.06 7.65
N LEU A 23 0.37 -4.25 8.64
CA LEU A 23 -0.16 -2.91 8.86
C LEU A 23 1.02 -1.94 8.88
N HIS A 24 1.05 -1.03 7.93
CA HIS A 24 2.11 -0.05 7.73
C HIS A 24 1.61 1.33 8.18
N PRO A 25 1.82 1.73 9.46
CA PRO A 25 1.42 3.04 9.94
C PRO A 25 2.33 4.14 9.42
N PHE A 26 1.73 5.30 9.17
CA PHE A 26 2.43 6.55 8.94
C PHE A 26 1.80 7.67 9.77
N PRO A 27 2.58 8.34 10.64
CA PRO A 27 3.97 8.04 10.98
C PRO A 27 4.17 6.68 11.67
N GLU A 28 5.34 6.07 11.51
CA GLU A 28 5.68 4.74 12.07
C GLU A 28 5.56 4.65 13.61
N HIS A 29 5.62 5.79 14.31
CA HIS A 29 5.52 5.84 15.77
C HIS A 29 4.08 5.77 16.30
N GLU A 30 3.08 5.77 15.41
CA GLU A 30 1.67 5.61 15.76
C GLU A 30 1.26 4.14 15.94
N ILE A 31 2.20 3.19 15.82
CA ILE A 31 1.90 1.75 15.88
C ILE A 31 1.24 1.32 17.21
N ALA A 32 1.53 2.00 18.32
CA ALA A 32 0.85 1.75 19.59
C ALA A 32 -0.62 2.17 19.54
N SER A 33 -0.92 3.35 18.98
CA SER A 33 -2.28 3.85 18.76
C SER A 33 -3.08 2.91 17.84
N VAL A 34 -2.43 2.38 16.80
CA VAL A 34 -3.03 1.41 15.86
C VAL A 34 -3.41 0.11 16.58
N ARG A 35 -2.50 -0.45 17.39
CA ARG A 35 -2.78 -1.65 18.19
C ARG A 35 -3.96 -1.42 19.13
N ASP A 36 -3.95 -0.32 19.87
CA ASP A 36 -4.98 -0.04 20.88
C ASP A 36 -6.35 0.17 20.20
N ALA A 37 -6.40 0.86 19.06
CA ALA A 37 -7.62 1.03 18.27
C ALA A 37 -8.18 -0.29 17.72
N LEU A 38 -7.31 -1.21 17.28
CA LEU A 38 -7.73 -2.53 16.80
C LEU A 38 -8.17 -3.44 17.96
N ALA A 39 -7.48 -3.41 19.10
CA ALA A 39 -7.88 -4.16 20.29
C ALA A 39 -9.27 -3.73 20.77
N ASP A 40 -9.58 -2.43 20.76
CA ASP A 40 -10.92 -1.88 21.03
C ASP A 40 -11.99 -2.35 20.02
N ALA A 41 -11.58 -2.87 18.86
CA ALA A 41 -12.44 -3.47 17.85
C ALA A 41 -12.50 -5.00 17.92
N GLY A 42 -11.77 -5.63 18.86
CA GLY A 42 -11.65 -7.08 18.97
C GLY A 42 -10.59 -7.70 18.05
N PHE A 43 -9.67 -6.89 17.52
CA PHE A 43 -8.57 -7.31 16.66
C PHE A 43 -7.24 -7.16 17.40
N GLU A 44 -6.63 -8.28 17.79
CA GLU A 44 -5.30 -8.27 18.39
C GLU A 44 -4.22 -8.30 17.30
N ILE A 45 -3.21 -7.43 17.42
CA ILE A 45 -2.04 -7.42 16.54
C ILE A 45 -0.75 -7.52 17.36
N ALA A 46 0.28 -8.15 16.78
CA ALA A 46 1.64 -8.03 17.27
C ALA A 46 2.33 -6.83 16.63
N ILE A 47 3.26 -6.20 17.36
CA ILE A 47 4.07 -5.10 16.84
C ILE A 47 5.43 -5.65 16.40
N LEU A 48 5.74 -5.46 15.12
CA LEU A 48 7.03 -5.73 14.51
C LEU A 48 7.83 -4.43 14.53
N GLY A 49 8.48 -4.17 15.67
CA GLY A 49 9.14 -2.89 15.89
C GLY A 49 9.94 -2.86 17.18
N SER A 50 10.83 -1.87 17.29
CA SER A 50 11.62 -1.64 18.50
C SER A 50 11.96 -0.16 18.64
N GLY A 51 12.34 0.27 19.85
CA GLY A 51 12.76 1.64 20.14
C GLY A 51 11.85 2.41 21.09
N GLU A 52 12.25 3.66 21.39
CA GLU A 52 11.52 4.60 22.25
C GLU A 52 11.56 6.02 21.61
N PRO A 53 10.45 6.56 21.08
CA PRO A 53 9.12 5.93 21.01
C PRO A 53 9.13 4.68 20.12
N LEU A 54 8.21 3.76 20.40
CA LEU A 54 8.03 2.53 19.63
C LEU A 54 7.71 2.87 18.18
N ARG A 55 8.44 2.25 17.24
CA ARG A 55 8.28 2.44 15.78
C ARG A 55 8.25 1.08 15.11
N GLY A 56 7.44 0.95 14.07
CA GLY A 56 7.43 -0.24 13.23
C GLY A 56 6.07 -0.55 12.66
N GLU A 57 5.86 -1.83 12.36
CA GLU A 57 4.69 -2.35 11.67
C GLU A 57 3.81 -3.16 12.62
N GLY A 58 2.56 -3.35 12.24
CA GLY A 58 1.66 -4.29 12.89
C GLY A 58 1.54 -5.56 12.06
N ILE A 59 1.35 -6.69 12.73
CA ILE A 59 0.91 -7.91 12.07
C ILE A 59 -0.35 -8.44 12.77
N TYR A 60 -1.43 -8.54 12.00
CA TYR A 60 -2.62 -9.29 12.38
C TYR A 60 -2.43 -10.74 11.95
N PHE A 61 -2.69 -11.66 12.87
CA PHE A 61 -2.60 -13.10 12.63
C PHE A 61 -3.86 -13.80 13.11
N ALA A 62 -4.34 -14.77 12.33
CA ALA A 62 -5.42 -15.66 12.71
C ALA A 62 -4.98 -17.13 12.56
N ASP A 63 -5.55 -18.02 13.37
CA ASP A 63 -5.25 -19.46 13.31
C ASP A 63 -5.68 -20.09 11.98
N GLU A 64 -6.79 -19.60 11.41
CA GLU A 64 -7.35 -20.07 10.14
C GLU A 64 -7.19 -19.02 9.02
N PRO A 65 -7.09 -19.44 7.74
CA PRO A 65 -7.12 -18.52 6.61
C PRO A 65 -8.34 -17.61 6.62
N PHE A 66 -8.17 -16.36 6.18
CA PHE A 66 -9.25 -15.38 6.09
C PHE A 66 -9.34 -14.73 4.71
N GLY A 67 -10.58 -14.47 4.27
CA GLY A 67 -10.88 -13.75 3.03
C GLY A 67 -10.55 -12.26 3.11
N ASP A 68 -10.66 -11.57 1.98
CA ASP A 68 -10.30 -10.15 1.88
C ASP A 68 -11.24 -9.22 2.64
N GLU A 69 -12.43 -9.69 3.00
CA GLU A 69 -13.35 -8.98 3.88
C GLU A 69 -12.70 -8.63 5.21
N ARG A 70 -11.83 -9.52 5.74
CA ARG A 70 -11.11 -9.27 6.99
C ARG A 70 -10.15 -8.09 6.89
N LEU A 71 -9.49 -7.90 5.74
CA LEU A 71 -8.62 -6.74 5.52
C LEU A 71 -9.44 -5.44 5.55
N GLY A 72 -10.63 -5.47 4.93
CA GLY A 72 -11.58 -4.36 4.97
C GLY A 72 -12.09 -4.06 6.38
N GLU A 73 -12.41 -5.08 7.17
CA GLU A 73 -12.83 -4.93 8.56
C GLU A 73 -11.76 -4.27 9.43
N LEU A 74 -10.48 -4.61 9.24
CA LEU A 74 -9.36 -3.96 9.92
C LEU A 74 -9.25 -2.48 9.55
N ALA A 75 -9.36 -2.14 8.26
CA ALA A 75 -9.33 -0.75 7.80
C ALA A 75 -10.53 0.07 8.29
N ASP A 76 -11.73 -0.52 8.26
CA ASP A 76 -12.94 0.13 8.75
C ASP A 76 -12.86 0.36 10.27
N ALA A 77 -12.35 -0.61 11.03
CA ALA A 77 -12.17 -0.50 12.47
C ALA A 77 -11.25 0.66 12.87
N LEU A 78 -10.14 0.85 12.14
CA LEU A 78 -9.21 1.96 12.31
C LEU A 78 -9.84 3.30 11.92
N THR A 79 -10.51 3.35 10.78
CA THR A 79 -11.10 4.60 10.27
C THR A 79 -12.21 5.10 11.18
N LEU A 80 -13.07 4.21 11.69
CA LEU A 80 -14.10 4.54 12.68
C LEU A 80 -13.53 5.06 14.02
N ARG A 81 -12.25 4.79 14.29
CA ARG A 81 -11.52 5.23 15.51
C ARG A 81 -10.57 6.40 15.27
N GLY A 82 -10.66 7.04 14.11
CA GLY A 82 -9.90 8.27 13.85
C GLY A 82 -8.52 8.05 13.24
N ILE A 83 -8.24 6.89 12.64
CA ILE A 83 -7.00 6.59 11.92
C ILE A 83 -7.35 6.30 10.47
N GLY A 84 -6.85 7.08 9.52
CA GLY A 84 -7.20 6.89 8.11
C GLY A 84 -6.61 5.59 7.57
N ALA A 85 -7.42 4.59 7.23
CA ALA A 85 -6.89 3.31 6.81
C ALA A 85 -7.33 2.91 5.40
N TYR A 86 -6.43 2.22 4.71
CA TYR A 86 -6.64 1.68 3.38
C TYR A 86 -6.19 0.22 3.34
N ALA A 87 -7.08 -0.66 2.90
CA ALA A 87 -6.77 -2.06 2.70
C ALA A 87 -6.95 -2.43 1.23
N TYR A 88 -6.04 -3.28 0.73
CA TYR A 88 -6.02 -3.69 -0.66
C TYR A 88 -5.94 -5.20 -0.76
N ALA A 89 -6.90 -5.77 -1.50
CA ALA A 89 -6.87 -7.15 -1.93
C ALA A 89 -6.16 -7.23 -3.28
N LEU A 90 -5.12 -8.07 -3.36
CA LEU A 90 -4.53 -8.44 -4.63
C LEU A 90 -5.34 -9.59 -5.23
N LEU A 91 -6.10 -9.29 -6.29
CA LEU A 91 -6.69 -10.28 -7.16
C LEU A 91 -5.62 -10.67 -8.19
N GLU A 92 -4.94 -11.79 -7.94
CA GLU A 92 -4.17 -12.45 -8.98
C GLU A 92 -5.13 -13.22 -9.88
N ASP A 93 -5.43 -12.69 -11.06
CA ASP A 93 -6.15 -13.44 -12.08
C ASP A 93 -5.18 -13.84 -13.21
N SER A 94 -5.12 -15.14 -13.48
CA SER A 94 -4.51 -15.66 -14.70
C SER A 94 -5.61 -15.78 -15.73
N LEU A 95 -5.62 -14.93 -16.76
CA LEU A 95 -6.62 -14.97 -17.84
C LEU A 95 -6.51 -16.23 -18.76
N GLY A 96 -5.77 -17.25 -18.34
CA GLY A 96 -5.43 -18.44 -19.11
C GLY A 96 -3.92 -18.77 -19.08
N PRO A 97 -3.52 -19.91 -19.67
CA PRO A 97 -2.13 -20.39 -19.70
C PRO A 97 -1.16 -19.48 -20.49
N ASP A 98 -1.68 -18.67 -21.42
CA ASP A 98 -0.90 -17.86 -22.37
C ASP A 98 -1.12 -16.34 -22.19
N SER A 99 -1.79 -15.94 -21.12
CA SER A 99 -2.08 -14.55 -20.80
C SER A 99 -1.37 -14.20 -19.50
N GLY A 100 -0.55 -13.14 -19.54
CA GLY A 100 0.22 -12.69 -18.39
C GLY A 100 -0.61 -12.55 -17.12
N LYS A 101 0.05 -12.69 -15.96
CA LYS A 101 -0.58 -12.43 -14.66
C LYS A 101 -0.98 -10.97 -14.59
N ILE A 102 -2.26 -10.70 -14.34
CA ILE A 102 -2.70 -9.34 -14.02
C ILE A 102 -2.88 -9.28 -12.50
N SER A 103 -2.14 -8.37 -11.89
CA SER A 103 -2.30 -8.02 -10.48
C SER A 103 -3.34 -6.91 -10.38
N LEU A 104 -4.60 -7.27 -10.13
CA LEU A 104 -5.68 -6.29 -9.93
C LEU A 104 -5.81 -5.99 -8.44
N PHE A 105 -5.60 -4.74 -8.04
CA PHE A 105 -5.85 -4.33 -6.66
C PHE A 105 -7.28 -3.84 -6.50
N ALA A 106 -8.04 -4.52 -5.64
CA ALA A 106 -9.34 -4.06 -5.19
C ALA A 106 -9.18 -3.46 -3.79
N ARG A 107 -9.54 -2.18 -3.64
CA ARG A 107 -9.68 -1.59 -2.30
C ARG A 107 -10.83 -2.28 -1.58
N VAL A 108 -10.59 -2.67 -0.34
CA VAL A 108 -11.57 -3.32 0.53
C VAL A 108 -11.82 -2.47 1.77
N GLY A 109 -13.00 -2.65 2.37
CA GLY A 109 -13.52 -1.78 3.44
C GLY A 109 -14.50 -0.73 2.90
N ALA A 110 -15.44 -0.32 3.74
CA ALA A 110 -16.54 0.58 3.37
C ALA A 110 -16.34 2.03 3.84
N VAL A 111 -15.50 2.28 4.85
CA VAL A 111 -15.46 3.55 5.61
C VAL A 111 -14.26 4.45 5.23
N PHE A 112 -13.39 4.01 4.34
CA PHE A 112 -12.09 4.64 4.08
C PHE A 112 -12.13 6.14 3.69
N PRO A 113 -11.06 6.90 3.98
CA PRO A 113 -11.00 8.34 3.69
C PRO A 113 -10.90 8.66 2.19
N ARG A 114 -11.73 9.61 1.73
CA ARG A 114 -11.77 10.07 0.33
C ARG A 114 -10.72 11.12 -0.02
N ALA A 115 -10.49 12.04 0.91
CA ALA A 115 -9.44 13.03 0.86
C ALA A 115 -8.39 12.67 1.93
N GLY A 116 -7.13 12.69 1.54
CA GLY A 116 -6.01 12.46 2.44
C GLY A 116 -5.13 13.70 2.59
N ARG A 117 -3.87 13.47 2.92
CA ARG A 117 -2.87 14.50 3.24
C ARG A 117 -1.59 14.29 2.44
N ARG A 118 -1.72 13.79 1.20
CA ARG A 118 -0.60 13.32 0.36
C ARG A 118 0.21 12.23 1.03
N VAL A 119 -0.47 11.37 1.77
CA VAL A 119 0.14 10.19 2.40
C VAL A 119 -0.23 8.99 1.57
N ILE A 120 0.77 8.37 0.92
CA ILE A 120 0.58 7.18 0.08
C ILE A 120 1.59 6.10 0.44
N LEU A 121 1.18 4.84 0.35
CA LEU A 121 2.10 3.70 0.39
C LEU A 121 2.68 3.49 -1.00
N THR A 122 4.00 3.34 -1.09
CA THR A 122 4.72 2.95 -2.32
C THR A 122 5.31 1.56 -2.14
N HIS A 123 4.86 0.57 -2.91
CA HIS A 123 5.39 -0.79 -2.82
C HIS A 123 5.92 -1.23 -4.19
N MET A 124 7.23 -1.43 -4.27
CA MET A 124 7.86 -2.06 -5.43
C MET A 124 8.00 -3.56 -5.22
N TRP A 125 7.57 -4.35 -6.18
CA TRP A 125 7.90 -5.76 -6.26
C TRP A 125 8.89 -5.99 -7.40
N ILE A 126 9.92 -6.76 -7.10
CA ILE A 126 10.96 -7.19 -8.01
C ILE A 126 10.92 -8.70 -8.03
N GLY A 127 10.82 -9.27 -9.22
CA GLY A 127 10.79 -10.71 -9.34
C GLY A 127 11.04 -11.19 -10.75
N GLU A 128 10.59 -12.40 -11.04
CA GLU A 128 10.81 -13.06 -12.32
C GLU A 128 9.46 -13.47 -12.91
N VAL A 129 9.16 -12.98 -14.11
CA VAL A 129 7.98 -13.35 -14.89
C VAL A 129 8.48 -14.01 -16.16
N GLU A 130 8.08 -15.27 -16.37
CA GLU A 130 8.49 -16.07 -17.55
C GLU A 130 10.02 -16.14 -17.76
N GLY A 131 10.81 -16.15 -16.68
CA GLY A 131 12.27 -16.19 -16.75
C GLY A 131 12.95 -14.84 -16.87
N VAL A 132 12.19 -13.75 -16.94
CA VAL A 132 12.67 -12.38 -17.12
C VAL A 132 12.54 -11.59 -15.82
N ARG A 133 13.65 -10.96 -15.39
CA ARG A 133 13.63 -10.08 -14.21
C ARG A 133 12.75 -8.87 -14.52
N THR A 134 11.78 -8.58 -13.68
CA THR A 134 10.88 -7.45 -13.86
C THR A 134 10.66 -6.73 -12.54
N ALA A 135 10.16 -5.50 -12.61
CA ALA A 135 9.69 -4.78 -11.45
C ALA A 135 8.38 -4.06 -11.75
N SER A 136 7.50 -4.03 -10.77
CA SER A 136 6.29 -3.20 -10.75
C SER A 136 6.24 -2.40 -9.47
N THR A 137 5.82 -1.14 -9.55
CA THR A 137 5.55 -0.31 -8.36
C THR A 137 4.07 0.00 -8.29
N TRP A 138 3.50 -0.21 -7.11
CA TRP A 138 2.13 0.16 -6.79
C TRP A 138 2.06 1.28 -5.78
N PHE A 139 1.07 2.13 -5.96
CA PHE A 139 0.77 3.24 -5.06
C PHE A 139 -0.63 3.11 -4.52
N PHE A 140 -0.76 3.31 -3.22
CA PHE A 140 -1.99 3.13 -2.46
C PHE A 140 -2.27 4.35 -1.59
N GLY A 141 -3.53 4.76 -1.47
CA GLY A 141 -3.90 5.98 -0.76
C GLY A 141 -5.33 6.43 -0.99
N SER A 142 -5.60 7.68 -0.60
CA SER A 142 -6.89 8.31 -0.84
C SER A 142 -7.11 8.52 -2.35
N PRO A 143 -8.35 8.44 -2.86
CA PRO A 143 -8.66 8.78 -4.24
C PRO A 143 -8.06 10.12 -4.69
N ASP A 144 -8.19 11.17 -3.89
CA ASP A 144 -7.73 12.51 -4.24
C ASP A 144 -6.19 12.59 -4.29
N ASP A 145 -5.50 11.97 -3.33
CA ASP A 145 -4.04 11.94 -3.31
C ASP A 145 -3.49 11.12 -4.48
N LEU A 146 -4.15 10.02 -4.84
CA LEU A 146 -3.76 9.20 -5.98
C LEU A 146 -3.98 9.93 -7.31
N GLU A 147 -5.07 10.68 -7.47
CA GLU A 147 -5.27 11.49 -8.68
C GLU A 147 -4.20 12.57 -8.83
N GLU A 148 -3.78 13.22 -7.73
CA GLU A 148 -2.66 14.16 -7.78
C GLU A 148 -1.33 13.44 -8.06
N ALA A 149 -1.06 12.31 -7.42
CA ALA A 149 0.16 11.53 -7.62
C ALA A 149 0.30 11.01 -9.06
N ASP A 150 -0.79 10.54 -9.66
CA ASP A 150 -0.82 10.04 -11.04
C ASP A 150 -0.39 11.13 -12.03
N ILE A 151 -0.90 12.36 -11.89
CA ILE A 151 -0.50 13.50 -12.73
C ILE A 151 1.01 13.77 -12.61
N LEU A 152 1.56 13.71 -11.40
CA LEU A 152 2.98 13.96 -11.15
C LEU A 152 3.86 12.86 -11.72
N LEU A 153 3.49 11.60 -11.48
CA LEU A 153 4.22 10.41 -11.92
C LEU A 153 4.18 10.25 -13.44
N ALA A 154 3.04 10.52 -14.08
CA ALA A 154 2.84 10.46 -15.53
C ALA A 154 3.78 11.42 -16.31
N SER A 155 4.37 12.41 -15.64
CA SER A 155 5.39 13.27 -16.26
C SER A 155 6.73 12.58 -16.51
N ARG A 156 7.00 11.45 -15.85
CA ARG A 156 8.29 10.72 -15.89
C ARG A 156 8.16 9.21 -16.15
N PHE A 157 6.98 8.64 -15.94
CA PHE A 157 6.72 7.21 -16.02
C PHE A 157 5.43 6.94 -16.80
N THR A 158 5.29 5.74 -17.34
CA THR A 158 4.01 5.25 -17.84
C THR A 158 3.20 4.74 -16.65
N THR A 159 2.12 5.44 -16.31
CA THR A 159 1.24 5.08 -15.19
C THR A 159 -0.01 4.36 -15.70
N GLU A 160 -0.45 3.36 -14.93
CA GLU A 160 -1.70 2.63 -15.12
C GLU A 160 -2.61 2.83 -13.91
N PRO A 161 -3.58 3.76 -13.97
CA PRO A 161 -4.48 4.00 -12.85
C PRO A 161 -5.50 2.87 -12.70
N VAL A 162 -5.68 2.40 -11.47
CA VAL A 162 -6.70 1.42 -11.09
C VAL A 162 -7.87 2.16 -10.45
N ARG A 163 -9.09 1.96 -10.97
CA ARG A 163 -10.30 2.66 -10.52
C ARG A 163 -11.38 1.68 -10.08
N ASP A 164 -12.09 2.05 -9.01
CA ASP A 164 -13.32 1.37 -8.55
C ASP A 164 -14.52 2.33 -8.63
N LEU A 165 -15.70 1.87 -8.18
CA LEU A 165 -16.94 2.67 -8.16
C LEU A 165 -16.84 3.96 -7.33
N ASN A 166 -15.80 4.07 -6.51
CA ASN A 166 -15.59 5.15 -5.58
C ASN A 166 -14.29 5.95 -5.84
N GLY A 167 -13.76 5.90 -7.07
CA GLY A 167 -12.63 6.72 -7.51
C GLY A 167 -11.36 5.92 -7.76
N MET A 168 -10.21 6.60 -7.79
CA MET A 168 -8.92 5.92 -7.91
C MET A 168 -8.66 5.06 -6.66
N ALA A 169 -8.22 3.82 -6.90
CA ALA A 169 -7.92 2.84 -5.88
C ALA A 169 -6.41 2.63 -5.75
N ALA A 170 -5.70 2.56 -6.87
CA ALA A 170 -4.25 2.42 -6.91
C ALA A 170 -3.68 3.02 -8.20
N ILE A 171 -2.35 3.10 -8.28
CA ILE A 171 -1.60 3.35 -9.52
C ILE A 171 -0.59 2.22 -9.66
N GLU A 172 -0.44 1.66 -10.86
CA GLU A 172 0.64 0.74 -11.22
C GLU A 172 1.63 1.46 -12.15
N ILE A 173 2.92 1.22 -11.95
CA ILE A 173 3.98 1.50 -12.92
C ILE A 173 4.70 0.18 -13.19
N ARG A 174 4.70 -0.28 -14.44
CA ARG A 174 5.51 -1.41 -14.89
C ARG A 174 6.86 -0.88 -15.38
N HIS A 175 7.94 -1.43 -14.84
CA HIS A 175 9.30 -1.03 -15.20
C HIS A 175 9.89 -2.02 -16.19
N GLU A 176 9.41 -1.98 -17.43
CA GLU A 176 9.91 -2.84 -18.52
C GLU A 176 11.42 -2.65 -18.76
N GLU A 177 11.96 -1.46 -18.45
CA GLU A 177 13.39 -1.17 -18.52
C GLU A 177 14.25 -2.05 -17.60
N VAL A 178 13.68 -2.67 -16.57
CA VAL A 178 14.38 -3.63 -15.70
C VAL A 178 14.64 -4.94 -16.43
N ALA A 179 13.70 -5.38 -17.28
CA ALA A 179 13.83 -6.61 -18.06
C ALA A 179 14.98 -6.54 -19.07
N ASP A 180 15.17 -5.36 -19.65
CA ASP A 180 16.25 -5.09 -20.61
C ASP A 180 17.60 -4.77 -19.92
N GLY A 181 17.66 -4.76 -18.58
CA GLY A 181 18.85 -4.39 -17.82
C GLY A 181 19.24 -2.92 -17.99
N LEU A 182 18.29 -2.06 -18.36
CA LEU A 182 18.50 -0.64 -18.64
C LEU A 182 18.36 0.24 -17.39
N ALA A 183 17.73 -0.27 -16.33
CA ALA A 183 17.59 0.42 -15.06
C ALA A 183 17.72 -0.51 -13.86
N ASP A 184 18.29 0.02 -12.77
CA ASP A 184 18.26 -0.63 -11.47
C ASP A 184 16.95 -0.29 -10.73
N PRO A 185 16.27 -1.27 -10.09
CA PRO A 185 15.04 -1.02 -9.34
C PRO A 185 15.17 0.06 -8.25
N MET A 186 16.32 0.16 -7.59
CA MET A 186 16.51 1.17 -6.55
C MET A 186 16.68 2.58 -7.15
N GLU A 187 17.30 2.69 -8.32
CA GLU A 187 17.35 3.96 -9.06
C GLU A 187 15.93 4.43 -9.46
N LEU A 188 15.07 3.50 -9.85
CA LEU A 188 13.67 3.80 -10.18
C LEU A 188 12.89 4.26 -8.94
N MET A 189 13.07 3.61 -7.78
CA MET A 189 12.50 4.06 -6.51
C MET A 189 12.97 5.47 -6.13
N ASP A 190 14.27 5.78 -6.26
CA ASP A 190 14.79 7.11 -5.97
C ASP A 190 14.20 8.19 -6.89
N ARG A 191 13.99 7.87 -8.16
CA ARG A 191 13.33 8.76 -9.12
C ARG A 191 11.87 8.99 -8.76
N ILE A 192 11.15 7.95 -8.34
CA ILE A 192 9.77 8.04 -7.84
C ILE A 192 9.70 8.96 -6.62
N PHE A 193 10.56 8.74 -5.63
CA PHE A 193 10.62 9.59 -4.43
C PHE A 193 10.99 11.03 -4.74
N THR A 194 11.85 11.26 -5.73
CA THR A 194 12.19 12.62 -6.16
C THR A 194 10.95 13.34 -6.69
N VAL A 195 10.14 12.69 -7.52
CA VAL A 195 8.90 13.27 -8.10
C VAL A 195 7.87 13.58 -7.01
N LEU A 196 7.58 12.60 -6.16
CA LEU A 196 6.55 12.69 -5.14
C LEU A 196 6.98 13.58 -3.97
N GLY A 197 8.18 13.40 -3.45
CA GLY A 197 8.74 14.16 -2.33
C GLY A 197 8.90 15.64 -2.65
N SER A 198 9.25 16.00 -3.90
CA SER A 198 9.29 17.42 -4.32
C SER A 198 7.93 18.11 -4.29
N SER A 199 6.84 17.32 -4.27
CA SER A 199 5.45 17.79 -4.23
C SER A 199 4.82 17.63 -2.83
N GLY A 200 5.61 17.22 -1.84
CA GLY A 200 5.18 17.08 -0.44
C GLY A 200 4.39 15.80 -0.16
N PHE A 201 4.54 14.76 -0.98
CA PHE A 201 4.03 13.44 -0.65
C PHE A 201 4.95 12.74 0.35
N GLU A 202 4.33 12.01 1.28
CA GLU A 202 4.99 11.22 2.30
C GLU A 202 4.32 9.83 2.38
N GLY A 203 4.90 8.93 3.18
CA GLY A 203 4.29 7.64 3.50
C GLY A 203 5.30 6.51 3.57
N PRO A 204 4.84 5.29 3.91
CA PRO A 204 5.69 4.12 3.94
C PRO A 204 6.10 3.73 2.52
N ALA A 205 7.29 3.16 2.40
CA ALA A 205 7.75 2.64 1.13
C ALA A 205 8.62 1.39 1.27
N PHE A 206 8.36 0.40 0.42
CA PHE A 206 8.98 -0.91 0.50
C PHE A 206 9.39 -1.41 -0.89
N ALA A 207 10.43 -2.22 -0.91
CA ALA A 207 10.83 -2.98 -2.08
C ALA A 207 10.96 -4.46 -1.67
N THR A 208 10.20 -5.33 -2.33
CA THR A 208 10.24 -6.78 -2.11
C THR A 208 10.93 -7.44 -3.30
N ASP A 209 12.07 -8.11 -3.08
CA ASP A 209 12.75 -8.90 -4.11
C ASP A 209 12.48 -10.40 -3.87
N SER A 210 11.83 -11.06 -4.83
CA SER A 210 11.48 -12.48 -4.74
C SER A 210 12.70 -13.41 -4.78
N LYS A 211 13.90 -12.93 -5.16
CA LYS A 211 15.15 -13.70 -5.10
C LYS A 211 15.86 -13.59 -3.74
N ALA A 212 15.40 -12.70 -2.86
CA ALA A 212 15.97 -12.50 -1.53
C ALA A 212 15.34 -13.38 -0.44
N GLN A 213 14.36 -14.23 -0.79
CA GLN A 213 13.72 -15.21 0.10
C GLN A 213 14.26 -16.62 -0.11
#